data_AF-A0A0G0MPR1-F1
#
_entry.id   AF-A0A0G0MPR1-F1
#
_cell.length_a   1.000
_cell.length_b   1.000
_cell.length_c   1.000
_cell.angle_alpha   90.00
_cell.angle_beta   90.00
_cell.angle_gamma   90.00
#
_symmetry.space_group_name_H-M   'P 1'
#
loop_
_entity.id
_entity.type
_entity.pdbx_description
1 polymer ?
#
loop_
_entity_poly.entity_id
_entity_poly.type
_entity_poly.pdbx_seq_one_letter_code
_entity_poly.pdbx_strand_id
1 'polypeptide(L)' 'MAFFNKSESEIEYVKDRLGHDRRYAIDWSKIHSQLGWSPVYDFDAWLEKTILWYKEHESWWRKLKTGGTQ' A
#
# COMPACT_ATOMS: atom_id res chain seq x y z
N MET A 1 3.95 0.28 11.95
CA MET A 1 5.10 0.37 12.89
C MET A 1 5.83 -0.97 13.09
N ALA A 2 5.14 -2.04 13.48
CA ALA A 2 5.77 -3.36 13.73
C ALA A 2 6.59 -3.94 12.55
N PHE A 3 6.05 -3.97 11.32
CA PHE A 3 6.77 -4.50 10.14
C PHE A 3 8.04 -3.72 9.74
N PHE A 4 8.14 -2.47 10.18
CA PHE A 4 9.25 -1.58 9.87
C PHE A 4 10.22 -1.40 11.05
N ASN A 5 9.86 -1.90 12.24
CA ASN A 5 10.53 -1.59 13.51
C ASN A 5 10.67 -0.06 13.71
N LYS A 6 9.56 0.66 13.57
CA LYS A 6 9.48 2.13 13.58
C LYS A 6 8.49 2.62 14.61
N SER A 7 8.66 3.84 15.07
CA SER A 7 7.76 4.49 16.05
C SER A 7 6.75 5.40 15.35
N GLU A 8 5.55 5.56 15.92
CA GLU A 8 4.56 6.55 15.46
C GLU A 8 5.08 7.98 15.54
N SER A 9 6.07 8.24 16.40
CA SER A 9 6.75 9.53 16.46
C SER A 9 7.49 9.91 15.17
N GLU A 10 7.71 8.96 14.25
CA GLU A 10 8.30 9.23 12.93
C GLU A 10 7.25 9.64 11.87
N ILE A 11 5.97 9.75 12.24
CA ILE A 11 4.90 10.24 11.36
C ILE A 11 4.88 11.77 11.37
N GLU A 12 4.94 12.38 10.18
CA GLU A 12 4.74 13.82 9.98
C GLU A 12 3.44 14.06 9.21
N TYR A 13 2.55 14.89 9.75
CA TYR A 13 1.35 15.32 9.06
C TYR A 13 1.66 16.49 8.13
N VAL A 14 1.45 16.28 6.84
CA VAL A 14 1.60 17.33 5.82
C VAL A 14 0.23 17.81 5.33
N LYS A 15 0.22 18.93 4.62
CA LYS A 15 -1.01 19.47 4.03
C LYS A 15 -1.64 18.45 3.06
N ASP A 16 -2.94 18.27 3.17
CA ASP A 16 -3.69 17.36 2.30
C ASP A 16 -3.66 17.81 0.82
N ARG A 17 -3.85 16.85 -0.08
CA ARG A 17 -3.84 17.07 -1.53
C ARG A 17 -5.18 17.64 -1.98
N LEU A 18 -5.15 18.68 -2.81
CA LEU A 18 -6.37 19.17 -3.48
C LEU A 18 -7.01 18.04 -4.30
N GLY A 19 -8.32 17.84 -4.13
CA GLY A 19 -9.07 16.78 -4.83
C GLY A 19 -8.85 15.37 -4.27
N HIS A 20 -8.42 15.23 -3.01
CA HIS A 20 -8.39 13.93 -2.34
C HIS A 20 -9.79 13.50 -1.90
N ASP A 21 -10.39 12.57 -2.63
CA ASP A 21 -11.64 11.92 -2.21
C ASP A 21 -11.41 11.15 -0.90
N ARG A 22 -12.28 11.35 0.08
CA ARG A 22 -12.08 10.85 1.45
C ARG A 22 -12.32 9.36 1.63
N ARG A 23 -13.15 8.76 0.77
CA ARG A 23 -13.57 7.37 0.93
C ARG A 23 -13.91 6.75 -0.41
N TYR A 24 -13.26 5.64 -0.69
CA TYR A 24 -13.69 4.66 -1.67
C TYR A 24 -14.02 3.35 -0.96
N ALA A 25 -15.08 2.70 -1.42
CA ALA A 25 -15.47 1.38 -0.98
C ALA A 25 -16.06 0.63 -2.18
N ILE A 26 -15.74 -0.65 -2.29
CA ILE A 26 -16.20 -1.52 -3.38
C ILE A 26 -16.91 -2.70 -2.75
N ASP A 27 -18.13 -2.98 -3.24
CA ASP A 27 -18.81 -4.25 -2.98
C ASP A 27 -18.38 -5.28 -4.05
N TRP A 28 -17.75 -6.36 -3.60
CA TRP A 28 -17.27 -7.44 -4.45
C TRP A 28 -18.19 -8.68 -4.43
N SER A 29 -19.37 -8.59 -3.81
CA SER A 29 -20.35 -9.68 -3.69
C SER A 29 -20.73 -10.31 -5.04
N LYS A 30 -20.80 -9.51 -6.11
CA LYS A 30 -21.13 -9.99 -7.46
C LYS A 30 -20.08 -10.96 -8.01
N ILE A 31 -18.80 -10.60 -7.96
CA ILE A 31 -17.74 -11.47 -8.51
C ILE A 31 -17.55 -12.72 -7.63
N HIS A 32 -17.78 -12.60 -6.33
CA HIS A 32 -17.79 -13.74 -5.42
C HIS A 32 -18.89 -14.75 -5.78
N SER A 33 -20.12 -14.27 -5.87
CA SER A 33 -21.29 -15.13 -6.09
C SER A 33 -21.33 -15.74 -7.48
N GLN A 34 -20.89 -15.00 -8.50
CA GLN A 34 -21.00 -15.45 -9.89
C GLN A 34 -19.80 -16.28 -10.35
N LEU A 35 -18.59 -15.97 -9.87
CA LEU A 35 -17.36 -16.60 -10.34
C LEU A 35 -16.60 -17.35 -9.24
N GLY A 36 -17.08 -17.35 -8.00
CA GLY A 36 -16.41 -17.96 -6.86
C GLY A 36 -15.11 -17.24 -6.45
N TRP A 37 -14.84 -16.05 -6.99
CA TRP A 37 -13.63 -15.31 -6.67
C TRP A 37 -13.64 -14.89 -5.19
N SER A 38 -12.50 -14.99 -4.53
CA SER A 38 -12.28 -14.41 -3.20
C SER A 38 -10.81 -13.99 -3.07
N PRO A 39 -10.49 -12.98 -2.23
CA PRO A 39 -9.10 -12.64 -1.96
C PRO A 39 -8.40 -13.84 -1.31
N VAL A 40 -7.25 -14.22 -1.86
CA VAL A 40 -6.47 -15.37 -1.39
C VAL A 40 -5.78 -15.07 -0.04
N TYR A 41 -5.47 -13.80 0.22
CA TYR A 41 -4.92 -13.33 1.49
C TYR A 41 -5.62 -12.05 1.92
N ASP A 42 -5.60 -11.79 3.23
CA ASP A 42 -6.07 -10.53 3.80
C ASP A 42 -5.07 -9.37 3.57
N PHE A 43 -5.43 -8.20 4.08
CA PHE A 43 -4.64 -6.99 3.92
C PHE A 43 -3.28 -7.08 4.60
N ASP A 44 -3.23 -7.58 5.84
CA ASP A 44 -1.98 -7.60 6.63
C ASP A 44 -0.95 -8.55 6.01
N ALA A 45 -1.38 -9.73 5.57
CA ALA A 45 -0.51 -10.68 4.89
C ALA A 45 0.02 -10.14 3.55
N TRP A 46 -0.81 -9.45 2.76
CA TRP A 46 -0.34 -8.84 1.52
C TRP A 46 0.54 -7.61 1.75
N LEU A 47 0.29 -6.83 2.79
CA LEU A 47 1.11 -5.69 3.18
C LEU A 47 2.51 -6.16 3.59
N GLU A 48 2.61 -7.21 4.40
CA GLU A 48 3.90 -7.81 4.77
C GLU A 48 4.71 -8.24 3.55
N LYS A 49 4.10 -9.00 2.63
CA LYS A 49 4.74 -9.45 1.38
C LYS A 49 5.23 -8.28 0.54
N THR A 50 4.43 -7.21 0.47
CA THR A 50 4.78 -5.99 -0.26
C THR A 50 6.00 -5.32 0.37
N ILE A 51 6.03 -5.17 1.70
CA ILE A 51 7.16 -4.59 2.43
C ILE A 51 8.44 -5.38 2.18
N LEU A 52 8.37 -6.71 2.26
CA LEU A 52 9.51 -7.59 1.98
C LEU A 52 10.02 -7.41 0.55
N TRP A 53 9.11 -7.35 -0.43
CA TRP A 53 9.47 -7.12 -1.82
C TRP A 53 10.25 -5.81 -2.01
N TYR A 54 9.81 -4.70 -1.39
CA TYR A 54 10.52 -3.41 -1.47
C TYR A 54 11.90 -3.44 -0.81
N LYS A 55 12.08 -4.20 0.26
CA LYS A 55 13.39 -4.39 0.93
C LYS A 55 14.36 -5.16 0.03
N GLU A 56 13.87 -6.19 -0.67
CA GLU A 56 14.69 -7.04 -1.53
C GLU A 56 15.00 -6.41 -2.90
N HIS A 57 14.11 -5.54 -3.40
CA HIS A 57 14.19 -4.97 -4.76
C HIS A 57 14.64 -3.50 -4.75
N GLU A 58 15.64 -3.19 -3.93
CA GLU A 58 16.12 -1.82 -3.73
C GLU A 58 16.65 -1.17 -5.02
N SER A 59 17.40 -1.93 -5.83
CA SER A 59 17.93 -1.47 -7.12
C SER A 59 16.83 -1.07 -8.10
N TRP A 60 15.63 -1.65 -7.97
CA TRP A 60 14.50 -1.36 -8.84
C TRP A 60 13.89 0.01 -8.55
N TRP A 61 13.58 0.33 -7.28
CA TRP A 61 12.91 1.60 -6.95
C TRP A 61 13.87 2.76 -6.75
N ARG A 62 15.13 2.53 -6.34
CA ARG A 62 16.07 3.63 -6.08
C ARG A 62 16.29 4.54 -7.28
N LYS A 63 16.38 3.98 -8.49
CA LYS A 63 16.52 4.73 -9.74
C LYS A 63 15.29 5.58 -10.10
N LEU A 64 14.10 5.19 -9.63
CA LEU A 64 12.85 5.93 -9.87
C LEU A 64 12.73 7.12 -8.93
N LYS A 65 13.25 6.99 -7.70
CA LYS A 65 13.21 8.05 -6.69
C LYS A 65 13.98 9.31 -7.10
N THR A 66 15.07 9.16 -7.87
CA THR A 66 15.91 10.29 -8.32
C THR A 66 15.40 10.95 -9.60
N GLY A 67 14.39 10.39 -10.27
CA GLY A 67 13.88 10.86 -11.56
C GLY A 67 12.66 11.78 -11.49
N GLY A 68 12.12 12.04 -10.30
CA GLY A 68 11.00 12.97 -10.10
C GLY A 68 11.50 14.40 -9.98
N THR A 69 10.96 15.31 -10.79
CA THR A 69 11.11 16.77 -10.68
C THR A 69 10.97 17.22 -9.22
N GLN A 70 11.90 18.08 -8.80
CA GLN A 70 11.78 18.90 -7.58
C GLN A 70 10.49 19.72 -7.58
#